data_AF-A0A959JGR1-F1
#
_entry.id   AF-A0A959JGR1-F1
#
_cell.length_a   1.000
_cell.length_b   1.000
_cell.length_c   1.000
_cell.angle_alpha   90.00
_cell.angle_beta   90.00
_cell.angle_gamma   90.00
#
_symmetry.space_group_name_H-M   'P 1'
#
loop_
_entity.id
_entity.type
_entity.pdbx_description
1 polymer ?
#
loop_
_entity_poly.entity_id
_entity_poly.type
_entity_poly.pdbx_seq_one_letter_code
_entity_poly.pdbx_strand_id
1 'polypeptide(L)'
;MKLLFNHPFAIYLIAGIACLCIMILVDYILGAEAEHLNAWVIINRFAGNASAIGDSLAIRKLGLWGAGLLMVIINGLLGILLIQFIRLFIQMIHS
;
A
#
# COMPACT_ATOMS: atom_id res chain seq x y z
N MET A 1 22.58 -2.98 12.26
CA MET A 1 21.61 -3.97 12.80
C MET A 1 20.85 -3.51 14.05
N LYS A 2 21.46 -2.84 15.05
CA LYS A 2 20.77 -2.48 16.33
C LYS A 2 19.49 -1.64 16.18
N LEU A 3 19.47 -0.69 15.25
CA LEU A 3 18.29 0.17 15.02
C LEU A 3 17.08 -0.62 14.46
N LEU A 4 17.35 -1.71 13.73
CA LEU A 4 16.36 -2.60 13.12
C LEU A 4 15.66 -3.50 14.16
N PHE A 5 16.30 -3.74 15.30
CA PHE A 5 15.78 -4.58 16.38
C PHE A 5 15.16 -3.79 17.54
N ASN A 6 15.53 -2.51 17.70
CA ASN A 6 15.01 -1.67 18.80
C ASN A 6 13.57 -1.17 18.60
N HIS A 7 13.09 -1.08 17.34
CA HIS A 7 11.73 -0.60 17.05
C HIS A 7 11.03 -1.50 16.02
N PRO A 8 10.69 -2.75 16.39
CA PRO A 8 10.11 -3.70 15.44
C PRO A 8 8.84 -3.14 14.79
N PHE A 9 7.93 -2.55 15.57
CA PHE A 9 6.69 -1.99 15.07
C PHE A 9 6.90 -0.84 14.07
N ALA A 10 7.81 0.09 14.36
CA ALA A 10 8.03 1.26 13.51
C ALA A 10 8.50 0.87 12.11
N ILE A 11 9.28 -0.21 11.99
CA ILE A 11 9.82 -0.67 10.71
C ILE A 11 8.71 -1.28 9.86
N TYR A 12 7.83 -2.10 10.44
CA TYR A 12 6.64 -2.62 9.75
C TYR A 12 5.70 -1.50 9.31
N LEU A 13 5.51 -0.48 10.16
CA LEU A 13 4.70 0.69 9.82
C LEU A 13 5.30 1.46 8.64
N ILE A 14 6.60 1.75 8.66
CA ILE A 14 7.30 2.46 7.58
C ILE A 14 7.22 1.66 6.28
N ALA A 15 7.43 0.34 6.33
CA ALA A 15 7.33 -0.51 5.15
C ALA A 15 5.91 -0.53 4.56
N GLY A 16 4.87 -0.60 5.40
CA GLY A 16 3.48 -0.51 4.96
C GLY A 16 3.15 0.84 4.32
N ILE A 17 3.62 1.94 4.91
CA ILE A 17 3.48 3.30 4.34
C ILE A 17 4.22 3.40 3.01
N ALA A 18 5.44 2.86 2.91
CA ALA A 18 6.20 2.85 1.67
C ALA A 18 5.47 2.09 0.55
N CYS A 19 4.93 0.91 0.85
CA CYS A 19 4.10 0.15 -0.09
C CYS A 19 2.88 0.97 -0.56
N LEU A 20 2.18 1.62 0.38
CA LEU A 20 1.04 2.48 0.07
C LEU A 20 1.45 3.63 -0.86
N CYS A 21 2.54 4.33 -0.55
CA CYS A 21 3.05 5.43 -1.38
C CYS A 21 3.39 4.95 -2.80
N ILE A 22 4.04 3.80 -2.94
CA ILE A 22 4.36 3.20 -4.24
C ILE A 22 3.07 2.87 -5.00
N MET A 23 2.09 2.25 -4.34
CA MET A 23 0.80 1.92 -4.95
C MET A 23 0.09 3.18 -5.45
N ILE A 24 0.02 4.24 -4.65
CA ILE A 24 -0.60 5.52 -5.05
C ILE A 24 0.08 6.08 -6.31
N LEU A 25 1.42 6.05 -6.34
CA LEU A 25 2.19 6.58 -7.47
C LEU A 25 1.99 5.74 -8.73
N VAL A 26 1.97 4.41 -8.60
CA VAL A 26 1.69 3.49 -9.71
C VAL A 26 0.27 3.68 -10.23
N ASP A 27 -0.73 3.75 -9.34
CA ASP A 27 -2.13 3.94 -9.72
C ASP A 27 -2.41 5.33 -10.31
N TYR A 28 -1.62 6.34 -9.91
CA TYR A 28 -1.64 7.66 -10.56
C TYR A 28 -1.18 7.58 -12.02
N ILE A 29 -0.12 6.82 -12.29
CA ILE A 29 0.43 6.64 -13.65
C ILE A 29 -0.50 5.77 -14.50
N LEU A 30 -1.01 4.65 -13.95
CA LEU A 30 -1.91 3.72 -14.62
C LEU A 30 -3.31 4.31 -14.85
N GLY A 31 -3.72 5.25 -14.00
CA GLY A 31 -5.00 5.95 -14.13
C GLY A 31 -6.19 4.98 -14.21
N ALA A 32 -6.86 4.93 -15.36
CA ALA A 32 -8.03 4.08 -15.57
C ALA A 32 -7.72 2.57 -15.69
N GLU A 33 -6.45 2.20 -15.92
CA GLU A 33 -6.05 0.79 -16.05
C GLU A 33 -6.06 0.05 -14.70
N ALA A 34 -5.98 0.77 -13.57
CA ALA A 34 -6.13 0.19 -12.24
C ALA A 34 -7.61 -0.09 -11.91
N GLU A 35 -8.21 -1.05 -12.60
CA GLU A 35 -9.65 -1.33 -12.55
C GLU A 35 -10.12 -1.89 -11.19
N HIS A 36 -9.29 -2.71 -10.53
CA HIS A 36 -9.72 -3.47 -9.36
C HIS A 36 -9.63 -2.69 -8.05
N LEU A 37 -8.49 -2.06 -7.80
CA LEU A 37 -8.22 -1.29 -6.59
C LEU A 37 -7.30 -0.13 -6.98
N ASN A 38 -7.85 1.08 -7.00
CA ASN A 38 -7.11 2.29 -7.39
C ASN A 38 -6.96 3.21 -6.18
N ALA A 39 -5.78 3.21 -5.57
CA ALA A 39 -5.42 4.03 -4.42
C ALA A 39 -5.48 5.52 -4.72
N TRP A 40 -5.08 5.95 -5.92
CA TRP A 40 -5.16 7.36 -6.33
C TRP A 40 -6.60 7.88 -6.34
N VAL A 41 -7.52 7.12 -6.92
CA VAL A 41 -8.96 7.47 -6.94
C VAL A 41 -9.52 7.46 -5.53
N ILE A 42 -9.24 6.42 -4.74
CA ILE A 42 -9.71 6.31 -3.36
C ILE A 42 -9.30 7.53 -2.53
N ILE A 43 -8.02 7.94 -2.59
CA ILE A 43 -7.52 9.08 -1.83
C ILE A 43 -8.15 10.40 -2.31
N ASN A 44 -8.29 10.60 -3.62
CA ASN A 44 -8.94 11.80 -4.14
C ASN A 44 -10.40 11.89 -3.68
N ARG A 45 -11.13 10.76 -3.67
CA ARG A 45 -12.50 10.70 -3.16
C ARG A 45 -12.57 11.02 -1.66
N PHE A 46 -11.65 10.51 -0.85
CA PHE A 46 -11.55 10.88 0.56
C PHE A 46 -11.24 12.36 0.77
N ALA A 47 -10.44 12.96 -0.11
CA ALA A 47 -10.15 14.39 -0.10
C ALA A 47 -11.32 15.26 -0.62
N GLY A 48 -12.42 14.65 -1.08
CA GLY A 48 -13.56 15.37 -1.67
C GLY A 48 -13.35 15.83 -3.12
N ASN A 49 -12.27 15.39 -3.77
CA ASN A 49 -11.97 15.74 -5.15
C ASN A 49 -12.70 14.81 -6.13
N ALA A 50 -13.16 15.37 -7.24
CA ALA A 50 -13.60 14.59 -8.38
C ALA A 50 -12.38 14.09 -9.17
N SER A 51 -12.19 12.77 -9.25
CA SER A 51 -11.23 12.18 -10.20
C SER A 51 -11.83 12.13 -11.60
N ALA A 52 -11.04 12.42 -12.62
CA ALA A 52 -11.44 12.17 -14.02
C ALA A 52 -11.58 10.67 -14.33
N ILE A 53 -10.99 9.83 -13.47
CA ILE A 53 -11.06 8.37 -13.52
C ILE A 53 -12.30 7.90 -12.76
N GLY A 54 -13.06 6.97 -13.35
CA GLY A 54 -14.25 6.38 -12.74
C GLY A 54 -13.95 5.49 -11.52
N ASP A 55 -15.00 5.07 -10.82
CA ASP A 55 -14.83 4.29 -9.60
C ASP A 55 -14.27 2.89 -9.89
N SER A 56 -13.23 2.50 -9.14
CA SER A 56 -12.66 1.15 -9.17
C SER A 56 -13.63 0.10 -8.63
N LEU A 57 -13.41 -1.16 -8.97
CA LEU A 57 -14.25 -2.29 -8.57
C LEU A 57 -14.42 -2.37 -7.04
N ALA A 58 -13.34 -2.11 -6.29
CA ALA A 58 -13.36 -2.08 -4.84
C ALA A 58 -14.32 -1.01 -4.29
N ILE A 59 -14.33 0.20 -4.87
CA ILE A 59 -15.26 1.26 -4.46
C ILE A 59 -16.70 0.84 -4.77
N ARG A 60 -16.95 0.27 -5.96
CA ARG A 60 -18.30 -0.15 -6.37
C ARG A 60 -18.86 -1.27 -5.49
N LYS A 61 -18.03 -2.19 -5.02
CA LYS A 61 -18.47 -3.36 -4.22
C LYS A 61 -18.49 -3.11 -2.73
N LEU A 62 -17.54 -2.35 -2.20
CA LEU A 62 -17.32 -2.20 -0.75
C LEU A 62 -17.59 -0.77 -0.26
N GLY A 63 -17.88 0.16 -1.16
CA GLY A 63 -17.92 1.59 -0.86
C GLY A 63 -16.52 2.18 -0.67
N LEU A 64 -16.46 3.51 -0.52
CA LEU A 64 -15.20 4.24 -0.36
C LEU A 64 -14.42 3.80 0.89
N TRP A 65 -15.11 3.67 2.02
CA TRP A 65 -14.51 3.23 3.29
C TRP A 65 -13.99 1.79 3.23
N GLY A 66 -14.75 0.87 2.61
CA GLY A 66 -14.32 -0.51 2.45
C GLY A 66 -13.12 -0.65 1.52
N ALA A 67 -13.11 0.11 0.41
CA ALA A 67 -11.96 0.16 -0.50
C ALA A 67 -10.72 0.76 0.17
N GLY A 68 -10.87 1.82 0.96
CA GLY A 68 -9.79 2.42 1.76
C GLY A 68 -9.21 1.45 2.80
N LEU A 69 -10.07 0.72 3.51
CA LEU A 69 -9.63 -0.29 4.46
C LEU A 69 -8.88 -1.43 3.76
N LEU A 70 -9.41 -1.92 2.64
CA LEU A 70 -8.77 -2.97 1.83
C LEU A 70 -7.39 -2.54 1.34
N MET A 71 -7.28 -1.29 0.87
CA MET A 71 -6.01 -0.67 0.47
C MET A 71 -4.99 -0.69 1.62
N VAL A 72 -5.37 -0.25 2.82
CA VAL A 72 -4.47 -0.24 3.99
C VAL A 72 -4.06 -1.66 4.39
N ILE A 73 -5.00 -2.61 4.42
CA ILE A 73 -4.73 -4.01 4.78
C ILE A 73 -3.73 -4.64 3.80
N ILE A 74 -3.97 -4.53 2.50
CA ILE A 74 -3.11 -5.11 1.46
C ILE A 74 -1.70 -4.52 1.56
N ASN A 75 -1.57 -3.20 1.67
CA ASN A 75 -0.27 -2.56 1.78
C ASN A 75 0.46 -2.89 3.09
N GLY A 76 -0.28 -3.04 4.19
CA GLY A 76 0.28 -3.54 5.45
C GLY A 76 0.85 -4.95 5.32
N LEU A 77 0.11 -5.87 4.68
CA LEU A 77 0.57 -7.24 4.42
C LEU A 77 1.80 -7.27 3.50
N LEU A 78 1.81 -6.45 2.44
CA LEU A 78 2.97 -6.31 1.55
C LEU A 78 4.20 -5.77 2.29
N GLY A 79 4.03 -4.77 3.17
CA GLY A 79 5.11 -4.25 4.00
C GLY A 79 5.71 -5.31 4.93
N ILE A 80 4.86 -6.16 5.54
CA ILE A 80 5.32 -7.30 6.34
C ILE A 80 6.12 -8.28 5.49
N LEU A 81 5.60 -8.66 4.31
CA LEU A 81 6.31 -9.56 3.40
C LEU A 81 7.66 -8.99 2.96
N LEU A 82 7.71 -7.70 2.62
CA LEU A 82 8.93 -7.01 2.21
C LEU A 82 10.02 -7.10 3.29
N ILE A 83 9.66 -6.87 4.56
CA ILE A 83 10.61 -6.97 5.68
C ILE A 83 11.11 -8.40 5.86
N GLN A 84 10.24 -9.40 5.72
CA GLN A 84 10.66 -10.80 5.80
C GLN A 84 11.63 -11.17 4.67
N PHE A 85 11.37 -10.71 3.44
CA PHE A 85 12.29 -10.89 2.31
C PHE A 85 13.64 -10.23 2.56
N ILE A 86 13.66 -8.98 3.05
CA ILE A 86 14.91 -8.27 3.39
C ILE A 86 15.68 -9.04 4.47
N ARG A 87 14.99 -9.55 5.49
CA ARG A 87 15.62 -10.35 6.56
C ARG A 87 16.23 -11.63 6.01
N LEU A 88 15.52 -12.37 5.18
CA LEU A 88 16.02 -13.59 4.53
C LEU A 88 17.24 -13.31 3.66
N PHE A 89 17.20 -12.24 2.86
CA PHE A 89 18.31 -11.84 2.00
C PHE A 89 19.58 -11.51 2.79
N ILE A 90 19.44 -10.76 3.89
CA ILE A 90 20.56 -10.44 4.78
C ILE A 90 21.16 -11.72 5.39
N GLN A 91 20.32 -12.67 5.79
CA GLN A 91 20.76 -13.96 6.34
C GLN A 91 21.52 -14.78 5.30
N MET A 92 21.08 -14.80 4.05
CA MET A 92 21.79 -15.53 2.98
C MET A 92 23.18 -14.94 2.67
N ILE A 93 23.37 -13.63 2.79
CA ILE A 93 24.67 -12.97 2.54
C ILE A 93 25.64 -13.14 3.71
N HIS A 94 25.11 -13.24 4.95
CA HIS A 94 25.92 -13.36 6.17
C HIS A 94 26.03 -14.81 6.67
N SER A 95 25.57 -15.79 5.89
CA SER A 95 25.76 -17.22 6.13
C SER A 95 26.93 -17.76 5.30
#